data_AF-A0A8D8JL16-F1
#
_entry.id   AF-A0A8D8JL16-F1
#
_cell.length_a   1.000
_cell.length_b   1.000
_cell.length_c   1.000
_cell.angle_alpha   90.00
_cell.angle_beta   90.00
_cell.angle_gamma   90.00
#
_symmetry.space_group_name_H-M   'P 1'
#
loop_
_entity.id
_entity.type
_entity.pdbx_description
1 polymer ?
#
loop_
_entity_poly.entity_id
_entity_poly.type
_entity_poly.pdbx_seq_one_letter_code
_entity_poly.pdbx_strand_id
1 'polypeptide(L)'
;MSTKDCIRSPEHFCFVCGQFISRRGKKYDISSNDRLRKAYEQFFGLKVVNLGEPWMPNNVCLSCEIALSKSVQNRSLGPKFYRPRIWSQPKEHPGDCFFCLAVIKRGIEENYLPNLPSSEAVKYRETNEDSTAGPSGAQGGNNADCG
;
A
#
# COMPACT_ATOMS: atom_id res chain seq x y z
N MET A 1 -5.73 -13.70 -19.79
CA MET A 1 -4.27 -13.68 -19.59
C MET A 1 -3.92 -14.68 -18.50
N SER A 2 -3.20 -15.76 -18.83
CA SER A 2 -2.85 -16.82 -17.89
C SER A 2 -1.58 -16.44 -17.11
N THR A 3 -1.57 -16.66 -15.80
CA THR A 3 -0.36 -16.50 -14.98
C THR A 3 0.66 -17.59 -15.18
N LYS A 4 0.28 -18.69 -15.84
CA LYS A 4 1.17 -19.83 -16.11
C LYS A 4 2.36 -19.44 -16.99
N ASP A 5 2.22 -18.37 -17.77
CA ASP A 5 3.24 -17.89 -18.70
C ASP A 5 4.16 -16.82 -18.07
N CYS A 6 3.89 -16.41 -16.82
CA CYS A 6 4.71 -15.42 -16.13
C CYS A 6 6.04 -16.02 -15.67
N ILE A 7 7.13 -15.27 -15.82
CA ILE A 7 8.47 -15.64 -15.32
C ILE A 7 8.43 -15.91 -13.81
N ARG A 8 7.57 -15.18 -13.09
CA ARG A 8 7.35 -15.35 -11.65
C ARG A 8 5.87 -15.44 -11.35
N SER A 9 5.51 -16.31 -10.40
CA SER A 9 4.13 -16.43 -9.94
C SER A 9 3.71 -15.19 -9.12
N PRO A 10 2.51 -14.62 -9.38
CA PRO A 10 1.95 -13.52 -8.57
C PRO A 10 1.88 -13.84 -7.08
N GLU A 11 1.76 -15.12 -6.72
CA GLU A 11 1.67 -15.56 -5.32
C GLU A 11 2.92 -15.21 -4.50
N HIS A 12 4.03 -14.90 -5.15
CA HIS A 12 5.28 -14.50 -4.50
C HIS A 12 5.42 -12.99 -4.35
N PHE A 13 4.37 -12.21 -4.62
CA PHE A 13 4.43 -10.76 -4.52
C PHE A 13 3.42 -10.23 -3.52
N CYS A 14 3.75 -9.09 -2.92
CA CYS A 14 2.86 -8.35 -2.04
C CYS A 14 1.90 -7.49 -2.86
N PHE A 15 0.59 -7.60 -2.61
CA PHE A 15 -0.46 -6.77 -3.18
C PHE A 15 -0.25 -5.29 -2.87
N VAL A 16 0.16 -4.96 -1.64
CA VAL A 16 0.28 -3.56 -1.21
C VAL A 16 1.49 -2.89 -1.85
N CYS A 17 2.69 -3.46 -1.68
CA CYS A 17 3.94 -2.79 -2.04
C CYS A 17 4.65 -3.40 -3.26
N GLY A 18 4.13 -4.49 -3.84
CA GLY A 18 4.76 -5.19 -4.96
C GLY A 18 6.08 -5.91 -4.64
N GLN A 19 6.52 -5.92 -3.38
CA GLN A 19 7.77 -6.59 -3.00
C GLN A 19 7.63 -8.12 -3.07
N PHE A 20 8.73 -8.79 -3.39
CA PHE A 20 8.80 -10.24 -3.40
C PHE A 20 8.76 -10.80 -1.97
N ILE A 21 7.86 -11.75 -1.75
CA ILE A 21 7.72 -12.50 -0.51
C ILE A 21 8.43 -13.84 -0.70
N SER A 22 9.48 -14.05 0.08
CA SER A 22 10.23 -15.31 0.06
C SER A 22 9.31 -16.50 0.34
N ARG A 23 9.68 -17.70 -0.14
CA ARG A 23 8.87 -18.92 0.08
C ARG A 23 8.64 -19.25 1.55
N ARG A 24 9.57 -18.86 2.43
CA ARG A 24 9.47 -19.03 3.89
C ARG A 24 8.86 -17.82 4.59
N GLY A 25 8.63 -16.73 3.87
CA GLY A 25 8.02 -15.52 4.41
C GLY A 25 6.55 -15.74 4.73
N LYS A 26 6.08 -15.07 5.78
CA LYS A 26 4.64 -15.04 6.10
C LYS A 26 3.88 -14.28 5.01
N LYS A 27 2.81 -14.90 4.52
CA LYS A 27 1.89 -14.36 3.53
C LYS A 27 0.51 -14.26 4.16
N TYR A 28 -0.17 -13.15 3.91
CA TYR A 28 -1.52 -12.90 4.38
C TYR A 28 -2.41 -12.71 3.16
N ASP A 29 -3.41 -13.56 2.99
CA ASP A 29 -4.30 -13.48 1.84
C ASP A 29 -5.31 -12.34 2.04
N ILE A 30 -5.26 -11.33 1.17
CA ILE A 30 -6.16 -10.16 1.23
C ILE A 30 -7.57 -10.50 0.74
N SER A 31 -7.72 -11.56 -0.05
CA SER A 31 -9.03 -11.97 -0.58
C SER A 31 -9.93 -12.57 0.51
N SER A 32 -9.34 -13.33 1.43
CA SER A 32 -10.05 -13.98 2.55
C SER A 32 -10.00 -13.20 3.86
N ASN A 33 -9.15 -12.16 3.98
CA ASN A 33 -8.98 -11.38 5.21
C ASN A 33 -9.68 -10.01 5.15
N ASP A 34 -10.93 -9.98 5.61
CA ASP A 34 -11.74 -8.75 5.67
C ASP A 34 -11.15 -7.63 6.52
N ARG A 35 -10.45 -7.97 7.62
CA ARG A 35 -9.82 -6.96 8.49
C ARG A 35 -8.69 -6.25 7.76
N LEU A 36 -7.86 -7.02 7.05
CA LEU A 36 -6.76 -6.50 6.25
C LEU A 36 -7.27 -5.66 5.07
N ARG A 37 -8.35 -6.10 4.41
CA ARG A 37 -9.00 -5.34 3.34
C ARG A 37 -9.51 -3.99 3.85
N LYS A 38 -10.31 -3.99 4.94
CA LYS A 38 -10.81 -2.75 5.55
C LYS A 38 -9.68 -1.83 5.99
N ALA A 39 -8.61 -2.37 6.58
CA ALA A 39 -7.44 -1.61 6.96
C ALA A 39 -6.75 -0.94 5.76
N TYR A 40 -6.60 -1.67 4.65
CA TYR A 40 -6.07 -1.13 3.39
C TYR A 40 -6.94 0.02 2.87
N GLU A 41 -8.25 -0.20 2.77
CA GLU A 41 -9.18 0.81 2.24
C GLU A 41 -9.24 2.06 3.12
N GLN A 42 -9.26 1.89 4.44
CA GLN A 42 -9.24 3.00 5.40
C GLN A 42 -7.91 3.76 5.35
N PHE A 43 -6.78 3.05 5.26
CA PHE A 43 -5.46 3.68 5.29
C PHE A 43 -5.15 4.41 4.00
N PHE A 44 -5.41 3.80 2.83
CA PHE A 44 -5.06 4.41 1.54
C PHE A 44 -6.20 5.18 0.88
N GLY A 45 -7.45 5.01 1.34
CA GLY A 45 -8.63 5.54 0.65
C GLY A 45 -8.90 4.87 -0.71
N LEU A 46 -8.33 3.68 -0.94
CA LEU A 46 -8.39 2.94 -2.20
C LEU A 46 -9.18 1.66 -2.00
N LYS A 47 -10.18 1.40 -2.86
CA LYS A 47 -10.93 0.14 -2.81
C LYS A 47 -10.08 -1.04 -3.26
N VAL A 48 -10.24 -2.18 -2.61
CA VAL A 48 -9.67 -3.44 -3.08
C VAL A 48 -10.64 -4.08 -4.07
N VAL A 49 -10.32 -3.98 -5.36
CA VAL A 49 -11.13 -4.50 -6.47
C VAL A 49 -10.41 -5.65 -7.17
N ASN A 50 -11.14 -6.41 -8.00
CA ASN A 50 -10.58 -7.44 -8.89
C ASN A 50 -9.85 -8.58 -8.14
N LEU A 51 -10.23 -8.86 -6.90
CA LEU A 51 -9.69 -9.97 -6.11
C LEU A 51 -9.84 -11.31 -6.84
N GLY A 52 -8.79 -12.13 -6.79
CA GLY A 52 -8.77 -13.44 -7.45
C GLY A 52 -8.38 -13.40 -8.92
N GLU A 53 -8.27 -12.21 -9.51
CA GLU A 53 -7.78 -12.08 -10.88
C GLU A 53 -6.31 -12.53 -10.97
N PRO A 54 -5.95 -13.30 -12.02
CA PRO A 54 -4.61 -13.88 -12.15
C PRO A 54 -3.53 -12.80 -12.29
N TRP A 55 -3.85 -11.64 -12.86
CA TRP A 55 -2.88 -10.58 -13.11
C TRP A 55 -2.53 -9.71 -11.89
N MET A 56 -3.05 -10.01 -10.71
CA MET A 56 -2.69 -9.30 -9.47
C MET A 56 -2.29 -10.26 -8.33
N PRO A 57 -1.47 -9.81 -7.37
CA PRO A 57 -1.14 -10.62 -6.20
C PRO A 57 -2.32 -10.68 -5.23
N ASN A 58 -2.56 -11.83 -4.60
CA ASN A 58 -3.51 -11.95 -3.48
C ASN A 58 -2.81 -11.92 -2.10
N ASN A 59 -1.48 -11.98 -2.07
CA ASN A 59 -0.73 -12.07 -0.82
C ASN A 59 -0.26 -10.69 -0.36
N VAL A 60 -0.25 -10.46 0.95
CA VAL A 60 0.34 -9.30 1.61
C VAL A 60 1.50 -9.77 2.47
N CYS A 61 2.61 -9.04 2.43
CA CYS A 61 3.79 -9.36 3.23
C CYS A 61 3.60 -8.95 4.70
N LEU A 62 4.37 -9.58 5.60
CA LEU A 62 4.32 -9.29 7.04
C LEU A 62 4.49 -7.81 7.38
N SER A 63 5.38 -7.09 6.69
CA SER A 63 5.60 -5.66 6.98
C SER A 63 4.38 -4.81 6.64
N CYS A 64 3.73 -5.08 5.50
CA CYS A 64 2.50 -4.39 5.11
C CYS A 64 1.32 -4.76 6.01
N GLU A 65 1.19 -6.04 6.42
CA GLU A 65 0.14 -6.45 7.36
C GLU A 65 0.30 -5.75 8.71
N ILE A 66 1.49 -5.76 9.30
CA ILE A 66 1.76 -5.09 10.58
C ILE A 66 1.47 -3.58 10.48
N ALA A 67 1.87 -2.95 9.37
CA ALA A 67 1.64 -1.53 9.16
C ALA A 67 0.14 -1.18 9.07
N LEU A 68 -0.61 -1.93 8.27
CA LEU A 68 -2.06 -1.75 8.12
C LEU A 68 -2.80 -2.04 9.43
N SER A 69 -2.41 -3.10 10.14
CA SER A 69 -3.02 -3.44 11.44
C SER A 69 -2.76 -2.36 12.49
N LYS A 70 -1.58 -1.72 12.48
CA LYS A 70 -1.26 -0.61 13.38
C LYS A 70 -1.97 0.69 13.02
N SER A 71 -2.18 0.97 11.73
CA SER A 71 -2.86 2.20 11.31
C SER A 71 -4.31 2.26 11.79
N VAL A 72 -5.03 1.12 11.75
CA VAL A 72 -6.40 1.01 12.26
C VAL A 72 -6.49 1.25 13.78
N GLN A 73 -5.40 1.00 14.51
CA GLN A 73 -5.35 1.21 15.96
C GLN A 73 -5.02 2.67 16.34
N ASN A 74 -5.01 3.61 15.39
CA ASN A 74 -4.67 5.03 15.59
C ASN A 74 -3.34 5.25 16.32
N ARG A 75 -2.41 4.29 16.23
CA ARG A 75 -1.03 4.48 16.67
C ARG A 75 -0.30 5.16 15.52
N SER A 76 0.32 6.31 15.76
CA SER A 76 0.93 7.28 14.81
C SER A 76 2.10 6.74 13.96
N LEU A 77 2.12 5.45 13.64
CA LEU A 77 3.15 4.78 12.90
C LEU A 77 2.61 4.40 11.53
N GLY A 78 2.41 5.39 10.68
CA GLY A 78 2.62 5.14 9.26
C GLY A 78 4.12 5.19 9.01
N PRO A 79 4.81 4.10 8.64
CA PRO A 79 6.08 4.24 7.95
C PRO A 79 5.85 5.15 6.73
N LYS A 80 6.66 6.21 6.60
CA LYS A 80 6.62 7.25 5.55
C LYS A 80 6.76 6.71 4.10
N PHE A 81 6.68 5.40 3.89
CA PHE A 81 7.25 4.70 2.73
C PHE A 81 6.28 3.81 1.96
N TYR A 82 5.01 3.73 2.36
CA TYR A 82 4.07 2.85 1.63
C TYR A 82 3.45 3.57 0.45
N ARG A 83 4.03 3.30 -0.73
CA ARG A 83 3.41 3.59 -2.03
C ARG A 83 2.56 2.37 -2.41
N PRO A 84 1.23 2.41 -2.22
CA PRO A 84 0.39 1.31 -2.64
C PRO A 84 0.49 1.14 -4.15
N ARG A 85 0.37 -0.10 -4.62
CA ARG A 85 0.31 -0.38 -6.05
C ARG A 85 -1.13 -0.60 -6.49
N ILE A 86 -1.53 0.07 -7.56
CA ILE A 86 -2.78 -0.16 -8.26
C ILE A 86 -2.52 -1.20 -9.33
N TRP A 87 -3.25 -2.31 -9.26
CA TRP A 87 -3.12 -3.40 -10.21
C TRP A 87 -4.18 -3.28 -11.30
N SER A 88 -3.75 -3.48 -12.54
CA SER A 88 -4.59 -3.50 -13.73
C SER A 88 -4.16 -4.65 -14.62
N GLN A 89 -5.06 -5.12 -15.48
CA GLN A 89 -4.74 -6.17 -16.44
C GLN A 89 -3.62 -5.70 -17.39
N PRO A 90 -2.52 -6.47 -17.54
CA PRO A 90 -1.47 -6.20 -18.53
C PRO A 90 -2.04 -6.16 -19.95
N LYS A 91 -1.59 -5.18 -20.74
CA LYS A 91 -1.92 -5.06 -22.17
C LYS A 91 -1.22 -6.14 -22.99
N GLU A 92 0.01 -6.45 -22.62
CA GLU A 92 0.86 -7.41 -23.34
C GLU A 92 1.86 -8.09 -22.43
N HIS A 93 2.44 -9.17 -22.95
CA HIS A 93 3.48 -9.95 -22.31
C HIS A 93 4.70 -10.07 -23.22
N PRO A 94 5.93 -9.93 -22.70
CA PRO A 94 6.28 -9.62 -21.30
C PRO A 94 6.29 -8.11 -20.99
N GLY A 95 6.10 -7.23 -21.97
CA GLY A 95 6.37 -5.79 -21.91
C GLY A 95 5.54 -4.95 -20.92
N ASP A 96 4.34 -5.41 -20.53
CA ASP A 96 3.49 -4.75 -19.53
C ASP A 96 3.17 -5.68 -18.35
N CYS A 97 3.90 -6.79 -18.19
CA CYS A 97 3.65 -7.73 -17.10
C CYS A 97 4.61 -7.49 -15.94
N PHE A 98 4.10 -6.96 -14.82
CA PHE A 98 4.89 -6.72 -13.61
C PHE A 98 5.69 -7.95 -13.16
N PHE A 99 5.07 -9.12 -13.15
CA PHE A 99 5.72 -10.34 -12.68
C PHE A 99 6.84 -10.85 -13.59
N CYS A 100 6.85 -10.40 -14.85
CA CYS A 100 7.91 -10.73 -15.81
C CYS A 100 9.05 -9.72 -15.75
N LEU A 101 8.72 -8.45 -15.54
CA LEU A 101 9.69 -7.36 -15.53
C LEU A 101 10.33 -7.10 -14.15
N ALA A 102 9.71 -7.58 -13.06
CA ALA A 102 10.26 -7.44 -11.72
C ALA A 102 11.58 -8.22 -11.57
N VAL A 103 12.65 -7.50 -11.22
CA VAL A 103 13.97 -8.09 -10.99
C VAL A 103 14.15 -8.32 -9.49
N ILE A 104 14.13 -9.59 -9.10
CA ILE A 104 14.30 -10.01 -7.72
C ILE A 104 15.74 -10.41 -7.50
N LYS A 105 16.46 -9.60 -6.72
CA LYS A 105 17.87 -9.81 -6.41
C LYS A 105 18.00 -10.65 -5.13
N ARG A 106 19.12 -11.37 -5.01
CA ARG A 106 19.48 -12.11 -3.80
C ARG A 106 20.44 -11.24 -2.98
N GLY A 107 20.19 -11.06 -1.69
CA GLY A 107 21.08 -10.31 -0.78
C GLY A 107 20.49 -8.99 -0.30
N ILE A 108 21.35 -8.02 0.01
CA ILE A 108 20.98 -6.70 0.54
C ILE A 108 20.55 -5.71 -0.55
N GLU A 109 20.74 -6.06 -1.82
CA GLU A 109 20.35 -5.20 -2.94
C GLU A 109 18.84 -5.06 -3.04
N GLU A 110 18.37 -3.84 -3.32
CA GLU A 110 16.95 -3.57 -3.50
C GLU A 110 16.41 -4.22 -4.77
N ASN A 111 15.20 -4.80 -4.66
CA ASN A 111 14.48 -5.32 -5.82
C ASN A 111 14.10 -4.17 -6.75
N TYR A 112 14.30 -4.34 -8.05
CA TYR A 112 13.75 -3.40 -9.02
C TYR A 112 12.28 -3.74 -9.30
N LEU A 113 11.39 -2.83 -8.91
CA LEU A 113 9.95 -2.92 -9.12
C LEU A 113 9.52 -1.90 -10.20
N PRO A 114 9.22 -2.35 -11.43
CA PRO A 114 8.92 -1.44 -12.54
C PRO A 114 7.57 -0.75 -12.32
N ASN A 115 7.52 0.57 -12.53
CA ASN A 115 6.25 1.30 -12.56
C ASN A 115 5.62 1.14 -13.95
N LEU A 116 4.53 0.38 -14.04
CA LEU A 116 3.87 0.00 -15.30
C LEU A 116 2.40 0.37 -15.26
N PRO A 117 1.74 0.58 -16.41
CA PRO A 117 0.28 0.74 -16.45
C PRO A 117 -0.49 -0.40 -15.77
N SER A 118 0.01 -1.64 -15.88
CA SER A 118 -0.57 -2.81 -15.18
C SER A 118 -0.36 -2.82 -13.67
N SER A 119 0.53 -1.97 -13.14
CA SER A 119 0.96 -2.04 -11.76
C SER A 119 1.60 -0.71 -11.34
N GLU A 120 0.75 0.29 -11.10
CA GLU A 120 1.19 1.67 -10.87
C GLU A 120 1.45 1.92 -9.39
N ALA A 121 2.63 2.45 -9.05
CA ALA A 121 2.99 2.85 -7.70
C ALA A 121 2.51 4.28 -7.39
N VAL A 122 1.38 4.38 -6.70
CA VAL A 122 0.73 5.66 -6.42
C VAL A 122 1.43 6.35 -5.23
N LYS A 123 1.57 7.67 -5.30
CA LYS A 123 2.00 8.47 -4.14
C LYS A 123 0.85 8.49 -3.14
N TYR A 124 1.11 8.10 -1.90
CA TYR A 124 0.12 8.29 -0.84
C TYR A 124 -0.21 9.77 -0.74
N ARG A 125 -1.49 10.12 -0.61
CA ARG A 125 -1.90 11.49 -0.30
C ARG A 125 -1.43 11.77 1.12
N GLU A 126 -0.48 12.67 1.28
CA GLU A 126 -0.26 13.33 2.56
C GLU A 126 -1.59 13.98 2.93
N THR A 127 -2.37 13.34 3.79
CA THR A 127 -3.53 13.99 4.40
C THR A 127 -2.97 15.18 5.15
N ASN A 128 -3.23 16.38 4.63
CA ASN A 128 -2.88 17.67 5.19
C ASN A 128 -2.86 17.62 6.73
N GLU A 129 -1.67 17.72 7.32
CA GLU A 129 -1.51 18.33 8.63
C GLU A 129 -1.82 19.83 8.48
N ASP A 130 -3.09 20.18 8.23
CA ASP A 130 -3.55 21.54 8.48
C ASP A 130 -5.06 21.57 8.74
N SER A 131 -5.42 21.18 9.95
CA SER A 131 -6.64 21.64 10.61
C SER A 131 -6.35 21.67 12.10
N THR A 132 -5.39 22.52 12.47
CA THR A 132 -5.26 23.01 13.84
C THR A 132 -6.43 23.94 14.12
N ALA A 133 -7.62 23.39 14.31
CA ALA A 133 -8.69 24.06 15.04
C ALA A 133 -8.83 23.34 16.37
N GLY A 134 -7.89 23.63 17.27
CA GLY A 134 -8.00 23.21 18.67
C GLY A 134 -9.20 23.91 19.33
N PRO A 135 -9.91 23.25 20.25
CA PRO A 135 -10.82 23.93 21.15
C PRO A 135 -9.99 24.49 22.30
N SER A 136 -10.06 25.80 22.56
CA SER A 136 -9.99 26.41 23.91
C SER A 136 -9.67 27.90 23.86
N GLY A 137 -10.32 28.66 24.75
CA GLY A 137 -9.64 29.75 25.43
C GLY A 137 -10.31 31.11 25.35
N ALA A 138 -11.41 31.28 26.06
CA ALA A 138 -11.78 32.59 26.59
C ALA A 138 -10.72 33.03 27.62
N GLN A 139 -9.94 34.05 27.29
CA GLN A 139 -9.23 34.95 28.19
C GLN A 139 -9.29 36.32 27.51
N GLY A 140 -9.90 37.37 28.06
CA GLY A 140 -9.58 37.92 29.36
C GLY A 140 -8.38 38.87 29.16
N GLY A 141 -8.65 40.14 28.81
CA GLY A 141 -7.62 41.11 28.49
C GLY A 141 -8.17 42.53 28.43
N ASN A 142 -7.98 43.23 29.54
CA ASN A 142 -8.35 44.62 29.82
C ASN A 142 -7.81 45.61 28.78
N ASN A 143 -8.52 46.73 28.59
CA ASN A 143 -7.82 47.99 28.38
C ASN A 143 -8.59 49.15 29.02
N ALA A 144 -7.85 49.88 29.85
CA ALA A 144 -8.22 51.18 30.38
C ALA A 144 -8.30 52.19 29.23
N ASP A 145 -9.33 53.04 29.27
CA ASP A 145 -9.32 54.31 28.55
C ASP A 145 -9.62 55.41 29.56
N CYS A 146 -8.64 56.31 29.69
CA CYS A 146 -8.73 57.57 30.41
C CYS A 146 -9.23 58.63 29.42
N GLY A 147 -10.33 59.30 29.74
CA GLY A 147 -10.85 60.43 28.97
C GLY A 147 -12.23 60.85 29.43
#